data_AF-A0A538N179-F1
#
_entry.id   AF-A0A538N179-F1
#
_cell.length_a   1.000
_cell.length_b   1.000
_cell.length_c   1.000
_cell.angle_alpha   90.00
_cell.angle_beta   90.00
_cell.angle_gamma   90.00
#
_symmetry.space_group_name_H-M   'P 1'
#
loop_
_entity.id
_entity.type
_entity.pdbx_description
1 polymer ?
#
loop_
_entity_poly.entity_id
_entity_poly.type
_entity_poly.pdbx_seq_one_letter_code
_entity_poly.pdbx_strand_id
1 'polypeptide(L)'
;MSSTGRRQPLVAVVYSVPLLCEAIASALDDIAEVRTFPGRRDDVVGLLRSVRPDAVVVDDPIESAQIRGWAENQDLPLVEICLREVKIRVLRNREWQASTGTSAESIRNAIAGSIYGRDTIRS
;
A
#
# COMPACT_ATOMS: atom_id res chain seq x y z
N MET A 1 26.39 2.50 19.50
CA MET A 1 26.26 3.11 18.16
C MET A 1 24.78 3.33 17.91
N SER A 2 24.31 4.55 18.13
CA SER A 2 22.89 4.89 18.06
C SER A 2 22.57 5.34 16.63
N SER A 3 22.02 4.45 15.79
CA SER A 3 21.28 4.92 14.62
C SER A 3 20.00 5.56 15.14
N THR A 4 19.72 6.78 14.71
CA THR A 4 18.45 7.46 14.96
C THR A 4 17.33 6.59 14.39
N GLY A 5 16.63 5.86 15.26
CA GLY A 5 15.68 4.83 14.90
C GLY A 5 14.52 5.37 14.07
N ARG A 6 14.64 5.30 12.74
CA ARG A 6 13.53 5.52 11.82
C ARG A 6 12.55 4.37 12.08
N ARG A 7 11.34 4.68 12.56
CA ARG A 7 10.28 3.67 12.74
C ARG A 7 10.10 2.93 11.41
N GLN A 8 10.01 1.60 11.45
CA GLN A 8 9.65 0.83 10.25
C GLN A 8 8.34 1.38 9.67
N PRO A 9 8.26 1.61 8.35
CA PRO A 9 7.03 2.08 7.71
C PRO A 9 5.86 1.16 8.01
N LEU A 10 4.67 1.74 8.20
CA LEU A 10 3.43 1.00 8.42
C LEU A 10 2.64 0.89 7.11
N VAL A 11 2.42 -0.32 6.63
CA VAL A 11 1.57 -0.62 5.48
C VAL A 11 0.23 -1.15 5.95
N ALA A 12 -0.86 -0.44 5.61
CA ALA A 12 -2.21 -0.93 5.82
C ALA A 12 -2.68 -1.74 4.61
N VAL A 13 -3.18 -2.95 4.82
CA VAL A 13 -3.72 -3.83 3.77
C VAL A 13 -5.23 -3.94 3.97
N VAL A 14 -6.01 -3.36 3.05
CA VAL A 14 -7.47 -3.52 3.01
C VAL A 14 -7.80 -4.65 2.05
N TYR A 15 -8.31 -5.76 2.57
CA TYR A 15 -8.45 -6.99 1.79
C TYR A 15 -9.89 -7.48 1.65
N SER A 16 -10.19 -8.03 0.48
CA SER A 16 -11.36 -8.85 0.18
C SER A 16 -10.98 -10.34 0.11
N VAL A 17 -9.71 -10.66 -0.17
CA VAL A 17 -9.16 -12.02 -0.23
C VAL A 17 -8.11 -12.21 0.88
N PRO A 18 -8.45 -12.91 1.98
CA PRO A 18 -7.55 -13.05 3.14
C PRO A 18 -6.18 -13.65 2.82
N LEU A 19 -6.10 -14.56 1.84
CA LEU A 19 -4.84 -15.22 1.46
C LEU A 19 -3.76 -14.24 0.98
N LEU A 20 -4.17 -13.09 0.43
CA LEU A 20 -3.24 -12.06 -0.04
C LEU A 20 -2.49 -11.38 1.12
N CYS A 21 -3.09 -11.36 2.32
CA CYS A 21 -2.48 -10.74 3.49
C CYS A 21 -1.16 -11.40 3.87
N GLU A 22 -1.13 -12.74 3.91
CA GLU A 22 0.08 -13.51 4.23
C GLU A 22 1.17 -13.29 3.18
N ALA A 23 0.79 -13.28 1.89
CA ALA A 23 1.72 -13.02 0.80
C ALA A 23 2.32 -11.61 0.88
N ILE A 24 1.52 -10.60 1.22
CA ILE A 24 2.00 -9.22 1.41
C ILE A 24 2.90 -9.12 2.64
N ALA A 25 2.49 -9.70 3.78
CA ALA A 25 3.27 -9.70 5.00
C ALA A 25 4.65 -10.35 4.77
N SER A 26 4.68 -11.52 4.14
CA SER A 26 5.92 -12.20 3.76
C SER A 26 6.74 -11.41 2.74
N ALA A 27 6.09 -10.76 1.77
CA ALA A 27 6.80 -9.93 0.80
C ALA A 27 7.44 -8.68 1.42
N LEU A 28 6.90 -8.18 2.53
CA LEU A 28 7.37 -6.97 3.23
C LEU A 28 8.12 -7.25 4.53
N ASP A 29 8.43 -8.52 4.79
CA ASP A 29 9.21 -8.91 5.95
C ASP A 29 10.53 -8.12 6.02
N ASP A 30 10.89 -7.66 7.20
CA ASP A 30 11.98 -6.71 7.50
C ASP A 30 11.91 -5.31 6.85
N ILE A 31 10.97 -5.06 5.92
CA ILE A 31 10.84 -3.79 5.18
C ILE A 31 9.82 -2.85 5.85
N ALA A 32 8.69 -3.40 6.33
CA ALA A 32 7.58 -2.63 6.87
C ALA A 32 6.74 -3.43 7.89
N GLU A 33 6.16 -2.72 8.85
CA GLU A 33 5.08 -3.25 9.69
C GLU A 33 3.82 -3.39 8.82
N VAL A 34 3.21 -4.58 8.75
CA VAL A 34 1.98 -4.81 7.98
C VAL A 34 0.79 -4.95 8.92
N ARG A 35 -0.26 -4.14 8.71
CA ARG A 35 -1.55 -4.28 9.41
C ARG A 35 -2.67 -4.53 8.42
N THR A 36 -3.47 -5.54 8.69
CA THR A 36 -4.51 -6.01 7.77
C THR A 36 -5.90 -5.65 8.31
N PHE A 37 -6.79 -5.26 7.41
CA PHE A 37 -8.17 -4.89 7.71
C PHE A 37 -9.09 -5.50 6.66
N PRO A 38 -10.17 -6.18 7.05
CA PRO A 38 -11.17 -6.62 6.09
C PRO A 38 -11.79 -5.40 5.42
N GLY A 39 -11.94 -5.46 4.10
CA GLY A 39 -12.67 -4.47 3.31
C GLY A 39 -14.19 -4.57 3.51
N ARG A 40 -14.94 -3.82 2.71
CA ARG A 40 -16.41 -3.65 2.76
C ARG A 40 -16.89 -3.05 4.08
N ARG A 41 -16.11 -2.12 4.62
CA ARG A 41 -16.48 -1.34 5.81
C ARG A 41 -17.08 -0.02 5.38
N ASP A 42 -18.12 0.41 6.08
CA ASP A 42 -18.83 1.66 5.76
C ASP A 42 -17.93 2.91 5.84
N ASP A 43 -16.85 2.87 6.66
CA ASP A 43 -15.89 3.98 6.80
C ASP A 43 -14.42 3.49 6.82
N VAL A 44 -13.96 2.99 5.68
CA VAL A 44 -12.55 2.60 5.49
C VAL A 44 -11.59 3.79 5.64
N VAL A 45 -12.00 4.99 5.22
CA VAL A 45 -11.14 6.19 5.28
C VAL A 45 -10.95 6.66 6.73
N GLY A 46 -11.99 6.66 7.55
CA GLY A 46 -11.89 6.98 8.98
C GLY A 46 -10.96 6.01 9.71
N LEU A 47 -11.05 4.71 9.41
CA LEU A 47 -10.12 3.70 9.91
C LEU A 47 -8.68 4.04 9.51
N LEU A 48 -8.40 4.26 8.22
CA LEU A 48 -7.04 4.56 7.73
C LEU A 48 -6.47 5.84 8.34
N ARG A 49 -7.31 6.88 8.55
CA ARG A 49 -6.92 8.10 9.27
C ARG A 49 -6.51 7.85 10.72
N SER A 50 -7.18 6.94 11.41
CA SER A 50 -6.84 6.57 12.79
C SER A 50 -5.54 5.77 12.86
N VAL A 51 -5.29 4.90 11.87
CA VAL A 51 -4.11 4.04 11.79
C VAL A 51 -2.86 4.83 11.39
N ARG A 52 -3.01 5.85 10.55
CA ARG A 52 -1.92 6.67 9.97
C ARG A 52 -0.83 5.80 9.30
N PRO A 53 -1.18 5.01 8.26
CA PRO A 53 -0.19 4.24 7.54
C PRO A 53 0.70 5.12 6.66
N ASP A 54 1.88 4.61 6.32
CA ASP A 54 2.82 5.19 5.35
C ASP A 54 2.51 4.74 3.91
N ALA A 55 1.77 3.64 3.73
CA ALA A 55 1.20 3.21 2.46
C ALA A 55 -0.05 2.34 2.66
N VAL A 56 -0.90 2.27 1.63
CA VAL A 56 -2.09 1.42 1.60
C VAL A 56 -2.01 0.44 0.44
N VAL A 57 -2.31 -0.82 0.71
CA VAL A 57 -2.55 -1.85 -0.30
C VAL A 57 -4.01 -2.23 -0.27
N VAL A 58 -4.65 -2.36 -1.43
CA VAL A 58 -6.05 -2.73 -1.57
C VAL A 58 -6.21 -3.73 -2.71
N ASP A 59 -7.05 -4.76 -2.53
CA ASP A 59 -7.26 -5.80 -3.55
C ASP A 59 -8.63 -5.74 -4.26
N ASP A 60 -9.47 -4.78 -3.84
CA ASP A 60 -10.80 -4.55 -4.39
C ASP A 60 -10.89 -3.16 -5.03
N PRO A 61 -11.32 -3.05 -6.29
CA PRO A 61 -11.38 -1.78 -7.01
C PRO A 61 -12.44 -0.81 -6.46
N ILE A 62 -13.49 -1.30 -5.80
CA ILE A 62 -14.53 -0.46 -5.19
C ILE A 62 -13.94 0.25 -3.96
N GLU A 63 -13.24 -0.50 -3.11
CA GLU A 63 -12.49 0.05 -1.96
C GLU A 63 -11.39 1.02 -2.41
N SER A 64 -10.64 0.64 -3.44
CA SER A 64 -9.61 1.49 -4.06
C SER A 64 -10.16 2.86 -4.47
N ALA A 65 -11.33 2.87 -5.12
CA ALA A 65 -11.99 4.11 -5.53
C ALA A 65 -12.41 4.99 -4.35
N GLN A 66 -12.87 4.39 -3.23
CA GLN A 66 -13.23 5.12 -2.01
C GLN A 66 -12.01 5.73 -1.32
N ILE A 67 -10.88 5.02 -1.29
CA ILE A 67 -9.65 5.44 -0.62
C ILE A 67 -8.89 6.49 -1.44
N ARG A 68 -8.97 6.42 -2.77
CA ARG A 68 -8.20 7.23 -3.72
C ARG A 68 -8.17 8.72 -3.37
N GLY A 69 -9.34 9.34 -3.22
CA GLY A 69 -9.43 10.78 -2.98
C GLY A 69 -8.74 11.20 -1.67
N TRP A 70 -8.80 10.35 -0.64
CA TRP A 70 -8.06 10.60 0.60
C TRP A 70 -6.55 10.41 0.41
N ALA A 71 -6.13 9.35 -0.28
CA ALA A 71 -4.72 9.08 -0.55
C ALA A 71 -4.07 10.20 -1.39
N GLU A 72 -4.75 10.71 -2.42
CA GLU A 72 -4.26 11.83 -3.24
C GLU A 72 -4.09 13.12 -2.41
N ASN A 73 -5.03 13.41 -1.52
CA ASN A 73 -4.99 14.60 -0.66
C ASN A 73 -3.88 14.55 0.39
N GLN A 74 -3.48 13.35 0.79
CA GLN A 74 -2.39 13.15 1.76
C GLN A 74 -1.04 12.95 1.08
N ASP A 75 -1.00 12.90 -0.25
CA ASP A 75 0.10 12.31 -1.01
C ASP A 75 0.51 11.00 -0.32
N LEU A 76 -0.35 10.00 -0.29
CA LEU A 76 -0.12 8.69 0.33
C LEU A 76 -0.03 7.62 -0.77
N PRO A 77 0.94 6.69 -0.72
CA PRO A 77 1.01 5.61 -1.70
C PRO A 77 -0.21 4.70 -1.56
N LEU A 78 -0.93 4.52 -2.67
CA LEU A 78 -2.02 3.57 -2.78
C LEU A 78 -1.65 2.54 -3.86
N VAL A 79 -1.61 1.27 -3.46
CA VAL A 79 -1.29 0.14 -4.34
C VAL A 79 -2.55 -0.71 -4.49
N GLU A 80 -3.03 -0.84 -5.72
CA GLU A 80 -4.15 -1.70 -6.08
C GLU A 80 -3.65 -3.03 -6.64
N ILE A 81 -4.09 -4.14 -6.07
CA ILE A 81 -3.81 -5.50 -6.55
C ILE A 81 -5.11 -6.08 -7.11
N CYS A 82 -5.28 -5.99 -8.42
CA CYS A 82 -6.41 -6.60 -9.11
C CYS A 82 -6.13 -8.09 -9.37
N LEU A 83 -6.62 -8.97 -8.48
CA LEU A 83 -6.46 -10.42 -8.63
C LEU A 83 -7.17 -10.98 -9.86
N ARG A 84 -8.36 -10.47 -10.20
CA ARG A 84 -9.13 -10.92 -11.39
C ARG A 84 -8.42 -10.65 -12.71
N GLU A 85 -7.70 -9.53 -12.79
CA GLU A 85 -7.00 -9.13 -14.01
C GLU A 85 -5.51 -9.50 -14.00
N VAL A 86 -5.02 -10.05 -12.88
CA VAL A 86 -3.59 -10.29 -12.64
C VAL A 86 -2.79 -9.02 -12.90
N LYS A 87 -3.13 -7.93 -12.19
CA LYS A 87 -2.45 -6.63 -12.32
C LYS A 87 -2.17 -6.00 -10.96
N ILE A 88 -1.05 -5.31 -10.88
CA ILE A 88 -0.75 -4.38 -9.78
C ILE A 88 -0.65 -2.99 -10.37
N ARG A 89 -1.24 -2.02 -9.68
CA ARG A 89 -1.16 -0.60 -10.03
C ARG A 89 -0.76 0.21 -8.81
N VAL A 90 0.04 1.24 -9.01
CA VAL A 90 0.43 2.17 -7.96
C VAL A 90 -0.06 3.55 -8.33
N LEU A 91 -0.74 4.22 -7.42
CA LEU A 91 -1.14 5.61 -7.59
C LEU A 91 0.08 6.50 -7.33
N ARG A 92 0.59 7.14 -8.37
CA ARG A 92 1.70 8.09 -8.31
C ARG A 92 1.34 9.34 -9.10
N ASN A 93 1.62 10.52 -8.56
CA ASN A 93 1.29 11.79 -9.21
C ASN A 93 -0.18 11.88 -9.65
N ARG A 94 -1.10 11.29 -8.87
CA ARG A 94 -2.55 11.19 -9.16
C ARG A 94 -2.92 10.34 -10.38
N GLU A 95 -1.98 9.57 -10.92
CA GLU A 95 -2.18 8.65 -12.03
C GLU A 95 -1.89 7.20 -11.61
N TRP A 96 -2.64 6.27 -12.18
CA TRP A 96 -2.38 4.85 -12.00
C TRP A 96 -1.25 4.39 -12.92
N GLN A 97 -0.16 3.90 -12.32
CA GLN A 97 0.95 3.30 -13.05
C GLN A 97 0.93 1.78 -12.86
N ALA A 98 0.90 1.02 -13.95
CA ALA A 98 0.96 -0.43 -13.90
C ALA A 98 2.37 -0.90 -13.52
N SER A 99 2.48 -1.95 -12.71
CA SER A 99 3.75 -2.62 -12.46
C SER A 99 4.15 -3.53 -13.63
N THR A 100 5.45 -3.79 -13.75
CA THR A 100 6.00 -4.82 -14.63
C THR A 100 5.94 -6.20 -13.94
N GLY A 101 4.74 -6.75 -13.76
CA GLY A 101 4.54 -8.12 -13.24
C GLY A 101 3.72 -8.20 -11.94
N THR A 102 3.34 -9.42 -11.56
CA THR A 102 2.46 -9.73 -10.40
C THR A 102 3.08 -10.68 -9.39
N SER A 103 4.39 -10.92 -9.46
CA SER A 103 5.09 -11.74 -8.48
C SER A 103 5.17 -11.03 -7.13
N ALA A 104 5.49 -11.79 -6.06
CA ALA A 104 5.76 -11.22 -4.74
C ALA A 104 6.89 -10.17 -4.78
N GLU A 105 7.89 -10.39 -5.64
CA GLU A 105 8.96 -9.43 -5.89
C GLU A 105 8.45 -8.14 -6.55
N SER A 106 7.54 -8.24 -7.54
CA SER A 106 6.91 -7.07 -8.15
C SER A 106 6.09 -6.26 -7.13
N ILE A 107 5.36 -6.95 -6.22
CA ILE A 107 4.62 -6.30 -5.13
C ILE A 107 5.60 -5.57 -4.19
N ARG A 108 6.65 -6.26 -3.73
CA ARG A 108 7.68 -5.69 -2.86
C ARG A 108 8.30 -4.45 -3.49
N ASN A 109 8.72 -4.53 -4.74
CA ASN A 109 9.38 -3.43 -5.45
C ASN A 109 8.43 -2.25 -5.67
N ALA A 110 7.15 -2.50 -5.98
CA ALA A 110 6.14 -1.46 -6.12
C ALA A 110 5.93 -0.70 -4.81
N ILE A 111 5.79 -1.42 -3.69
CA ILE A 111 5.58 -0.86 -2.36
C ILE A 111 6.84 -0.13 -1.88
N ALA A 112 7.99 -0.80 -1.87
CA ALA A 112 9.27 -0.23 -1.45
C ALA A 112 9.62 1.01 -2.28
N GLY A 113 9.48 0.94 -3.60
CA GLY A 113 9.72 2.08 -4.47
C GLY A 113 8.74 3.23 -4.25
N SER A 114 7.53 2.97 -3.73
CA SER A 114 6.54 4.02 -3.44
C SER A 114 6.79 4.71 -2.09
N ILE A 115 7.28 3.96 -1.11
CA ILE A 115 7.63 4.46 0.22
C ILE A 115 8.95 5.22 0.16
N TYR A 116 10.01 4.57 -0.34
CA TYR A 116 11.37 5.11 -0.30
C TYR A 116 11.70 6.04 -1.48
N GLY A 117 10.99 5.91 -2.61
CA GLY A 117 11.18 6.81 -3.77
C GLY A 117 10.78 8.26 -3.55
N ARG A 118 10.13 8.57 -2.41
CA ARG A 118 9.78 9.94 -1.99
C ARG A 118 10.95 10.71 -1.38
N ASP A 119 11.94 10.01 -0.82
CA ASP A 119 13.08 10.66 -0.17
C ASP A 119 14.04 11.30 -1.19
N THR A 120 14.02 10.88 -2.47
CA THR A 120 14.98 11.35 -3.49
C THR A 120 14.61 12.68 -4.16
N ILE A 121 13.40 13.22 -3.94
CA ILE A 121 12.94 14.48 -4.57
C ILE A 121 13.11 15.69 -3.62
N ARG A 122 13.58 15.47 -2.38
CA ARG A 122 13.97 16.56 -1.48
C ARG A 122 15.49 16.68 -1.43
N SER A 123 16.06 17.33 -2.44
CA SER A 123 17.42 17.89 -2.43
C SER A 123 17.39 19.21 -3.20
#